data_AF-A0A1K1NAZ7-F1
#
_entry.id   AF-A0A1K1NAZ7-F1
#
_cell.length_a   1.000
_cell.length_b   1.000
_cell.length_c   1.000
_cell.angle_alpha   90.00
_cell.angle_beta   90.00
_cell.angle_gamma   90.00
#
_symmetry.space_group_name_H-M   'P 1'
#
loop_
_entity.id
_entity.type
_entity.pdbx_description
1 polymer ?
#
loop_
_entity_poly.entity_id
_entity_poly.type
_entity_poly.pdbx_seq_one_letter_code
_entity_poly.pdbx_strand_id
1 'polypeptide(L)'
;MGRDILDISVTHHQPGGEATLVLECFSSAAYGLSDVPNDSSVTLKNGSKEQKLRIRRGEGDECAFPYLEVDPAAAKSLGLQDKSRYLADYNSMQDTLTLTRITVSRSQAVLETDRHRKREPRIVVGAALAAALGIPWTSSTVLTVRSGAGSMKARLVVPENEISEELRLPAFLSGKLGLSPGAPVPLAYNQKTKTLAIGDAAAALAQEPEEPAPRPVKSSRTKSHRSGQASLSGKGGSGAYSTIASATSHKVSVPASRTGTTGQRVWTRASRQSGRERHAGSQPAASAGRRRGPAIWLSPLITHSR
;
A
#
# COMPACT_ATOMS: atom_id res chain seq x y z
N MET A 1 5.96 -10.11 -24.13
CA MET A 1 6.72 -10.03 -22.86
C MET A 1 6.35 -8.71 -22.25
N GLY A 2 5.72 -8.78 -21.08
CA GLY A 2 5.02 -7.66 -20.47
C GLY A 2 5.69 -7.24 -19.19
N ARG A 3 6.05 -5.96 -19.02
CA ARG A 3 6.69 -5.50 -17.79
C ARG A 3 6.06 -4.22 -17.31
N ASP A 4 5.60 -4.21 -16.07
CA ASP A 4 4.95 -3.03 -15.49
C ASP A 4 4.86 -3.08 -13.96
N ILE A 5 4.26 -2.06 -13.36
CA ILE A 5 4.11 -1.96 -11.91
C ILE A 5 2.66 -2.18 -11.50
N LEU A 6 2.48 -2.96 -10.43
CA LEU A 6 1.20 -3.15 -9.77
C LEU A 6 1.35 -3.13 -8.25
N ASP A 7 0.24 -2.92 -7.56
CA ASP A 7 0.15 -3.10 -6.10
C ASP A 7 -0.41 -4.49 -5.77
N ILE A 8 0.03 -5.09 -4.67
CA ILE A 8 -0.55 -6.33 -4.14
C ILE A 8 -1.64 -5.99 -3.14
N SER A 9 -2.82 -6.58 -3.33
CA SER A 9 -3.94 -6.54 -2.40
C SER A 9 -4.19 -7.95 -1.88
N VAL A 10 -4.13 -8.15 -0.57
CA VAL A 10 -4.41 -9.44 0.06
C VAL A 10 -5.82 -9.44 0.59
N THR A 11 -6.71 -10.23 -0.02
CA THR A 11 -8.14 -10.26 0.32
C THR A 11 -8.64 -11.66 0.59
N HIS A 12 -9.60 -11.81 1.52
CA HIS A 12 -10.20 -13.11 1.85
C HIS A 12 -11.28 -13.56 0.86
N HIS A 13 -11.60 -12.73 -0.13
CA HIS A 13 -12.68 -12.99 -1.10
C HIS A 13 -12.22 -13.82 -2.30
N GLN A 14 -10.91 -13.96 -2.49
CA GLN A 14 -10.35 -14.76 -3.57
C GLN A 14 -10.45 -16.26 -3.25
N PRO A 15 -10.98 -17.09 -4.17
CA PRO A 15 -10.89 -18.53 -4.05
C PRO A 15 -9.43 -18.96 -3.97
N GLY A 16 -9.14 -19.97 -3.14
CA GLY A 16 -7.77 -20.47 -3.01
C GLY A 16 -7.22 -20.95 -4.35
N GLY A 17 -6.02 -20.50 -4.70
CA GLY A 17 -5.40 -20.85 -5.99
C GLY A 17 -5.79 -19.93 -7.15
N GLU A 18 -6.55 -18.87 -6.90
CA GLU A 18 -6.88 -17.85 -7.88
C GLU A 18 -6.27 -16.49 -7.50
N ALA A 19 -6.03 -15.66 -8.51
CA ALA A 19 -5.65 -14.26 -8.34
C ALA A 19 -6.39 -13.40 -9.36
N THR A 20 -6.79 -12.20 -8.96
CA THR A 20 -7.50 -11.27 -9.84
C THR A 20 -6.58 -10.12 -10.22
N LEU A 21 -6.31 -9.96 -11.51
CA LEU A 21 -5.48 -8.90 -12.08
C LEU A 21 -6.38 -7.78 -12.63
N VAL A 22 -6.26 -6.60 -12.04
CA VAL A 22 -7.01 -5.40 -12.43
C VAL A 22 -6.05 -4.39 -13.04
N LEU A 23 -6.25 -4.09 -14.33
CA LEU A 23 -5.39 -3.16 -15.09
C LEU A 23 -6.09 -1.87 -15.50
N GLU A 24 -7.41 -1.87 -15.58
CA GLU A 24 -8.20 -0.76 -16.11
C GLU A 24 -8.42 0.31 -15.04
N CYS A 25 -7.34 0.93 -14.57
CA CYS A 25 -7.36 1.97 -13.56
C CYS A 25 -7.17 3.37 -14.16
N PHE A 26 -7.43 4.42 -13.38
CA PHE A 26 -7.22 5.81 -13.80
C PHE A 26 -5.78 6.10 -14.23
N SER A 27 -4.81 5.45 -13.58
CA SER A 27 -3.43 5.53 -14.06
C SER A 27 -3.25 4.60 -15.25
N SER A 28 -2.65 5.14 -16.32
CA SER A 28 -2.27 4.39 -17.50
C SER A 28 -1.02 3.52 -17.27
N ALA A 29 -0.76 3.13 -16.02
CA ALA A 29 0.27 2.17 -15.65
C ALA A 29 -0.25 0.76 -15.97
N ALA A 30 0.63 -0.22 -16.15
CA ALA A 30 0.28 -1.63 -16.40
C ALA A 30 -0.17 -2.05 -17.80
N TYR A 31 0.00 -1.23 -18.86
CA TYR A 31 -0.23 -1.69 -20.24
C TYR A 31 0.64 -2.89 -20.60
N GLY A 32 1.85 -2.99 -20.04
CA GLY A 32 2.72 -4.13 -20.31
C GLY A 32 2.09 -5.46 -19.91
N LEU A 33 1.15 -5.48 -18.96
CA LEU A 33 0.54 -6.71 -18.45
C LEU A 33 -0.72 -7.12 -19.21
N SER A 34 -1.13 -6.42 -20.28
CA SER A 34 -2.27 -6.82 -21.11
C SER A 34 -2.09 -8.20 -21.74
N ASP A 35 -0.84 -8.63 -21.96
CA ASP A 35 -0.48 -9.92 -22.54
C ASP A 35 -0.85 -11.12 -21.65
N VAL A 36 -1.08 -10.91 -20.35
CA VAL A 36 -1.48 -12.00 -19.44
C VAL A 36 -2.88 -12.49 -19.84
N PRO A 37 -3.06 -13.74 -20.29
CA PRO A 37 -4.36 -14.19 -20.77
C PRO A 37 -5.36 -14.27 -19.62
N ASN A 38 -6.61 -13.89 -19.89
CA ASN A 38 -7.68 -14.09 -18.91
C ASN A 38 -7.90 -15.59 -18.67
N ASP A 39 -8.21 -15.94 -17.43
CA ASP A 39 -8.57 -17.28 -17.01
C ASP A 39 -7.46 -18.33 -17.21
N SER A 40 -6.21 -17.87 -17.24
CA SER A 40 -5.03 -18.71 -17.53
C SER A 40 -4.31 -19.16 -16.26
N SER A 41 -3.63 -20.29 -16.35
CA SER A 41 -2.81 -20.78 -15.24
C SER A 41 -1.37 -20.27 -15.38
N VAL A 42 -1.00 -19.36 -14.50
CA VAL A 42 0.29 -18.65 -14.51
C VAL A 42 1.06 -18.99 -13.24
N THR A 43 2.36 -19.22 -13.39
CA THR A 43 3.27 -19.37 -12.25
C THR A 43 3.65 -17.98 -11.74
N LEU A 44 3.20 -17.62 -10.54
CA LEU A 44 3.68 -16.42 -9.87
C LEU A 44 4.99 -16.74 -9.16
N LYS A 45 5.98 -15.85 -9.32
CA LYS A 45 7.29 -16.01 -8.72
C LYS A 45 7.69 -14.75 -7.95
N ASN A 46 8.23 -14.91 -6.75
CA ASN A 46 8.82 -13.82 -5.97
C ASN A 46 10.12 -14.33 -5.31
N GLY A 47 11.26 -13.91 -5.85
CA GLY A 47 12.57 -14.46 -5.47
C GLY A 47 12.67 -15.95 -5.81
N SER A 48 12.95 -16.78 -4.79
CA SER A 48 13.03 -18.24 -4.89
C SER A 48 11.69 -18.96 -4.71
N LYS A 49 10.63 -18.22 -4.36
CA LYS A 49 9.30 -18.78 -4.11
C LYS A 49 8.45 -18.72 -5.37
N GLU A 50 7.74 -19.78 -5.65
CA GLU A 50 6.83 -19.87 -6.79
C GLU A 50 5.57 -20.64 -6.45
N GLN A 51 4.47 -20.27 -7.10
CA GLN A 51 3.18 -20.94 -6.98
C GLN A 51 2.38 -20.74 -8.26
N LYS A 52 1.80 -21.84 -8.77
CA LYS A 52 0.89 -21.79 -9.90
C LYS A 52 -0.50 -21.37 -9.43
N LEU A 53 -1.03 -20.30 -10.02
CA LEU A 53 -2.38 -19.78 -9.74
C LEU A 53 -3.16 -19.62 -11.05
N ARG A 54 -4.48 -19.56 -10.95
CA ARG A 54 -5.34 -19.15 -12.05
C ARG A 54 -5.53 -17.63 -12.00
N ILE A 55 -5.10 -16.93 -13.04
CA ILE A 55 -5.27 -15.47 -13.16
C ILE A 55 -6.60 -15.17 -13.82
N ARG A 56 -7.43 -14.37 -13.16
CA ARG A 56 -8.65 -13.80 -13.72
C ARG A 56 -8.47 -12.30 -13.94
N ARG A 57 -9.07 -11.77 -15.00
CA ARG A 57 -9.19 -10.33 -15.21
C ARG A 57 -10.36 -9.81 -14.37
N GLY A 58 -10.08 -8.82 -13.53
CA GLY A 58 -11.13 -8.05 -12.87
C GLY A 58 -11.43 -6.79 -13.66
N GLU A 59 -12.65 -6.30 -13.52
CA GLU A 59 -13.07 -4.99 -14.02
C GLU A 59 -12.56 -3.91 -13.06
N GLY A 60 -12.03 -2.82 -13.62
CA GLY A 60 -11.33 -1.77 -12.87
C GLY A 60 -12.22 -0.59 -12.49
N ASP A 61 -13.44 -0.84 -12.03
CA ASP A 61 -14.33 0.26 -11.64
C ASP A 61 -13.76 0.96 -10.39
N GLU A 62 -13.30 2.20 -10.58
CA GLU A 62 -12.85 3.14 -9.55
C GLU A 62 -11.50 2.79 -8.86
N CYS A 63 -10.51 2.29 -9.61
CA CYS A 63 -9.15 2.13 -9.09
C CYS A 63 -8.18 3.22 -9.57
N ALA A 64 -7.34 3.74 -8.65
CA ALA A 64 -6.32 4.73 -8.98
C ALA A 64 -5.04 4.10 -9.59
N PHE A 65 -4.73 2.85 -9.24
CA PHE A 65 -3.52 2.15 -9.67
C PHE A 65 -3.76 0.67 -9.90
N PRO A 66 -3.16 0.05 -10.94
CA PRO A 66 -3.25 -1.37 -11.21
C PRO A 66 -2.86 -2.22 -10.01
N TYR A 67 -3.55 -3.33 -9.80
CA TYR A 67 -3.29 -4.21 -8.68
C TYR A 67 -3.56 -5.68 -9.00
N LEU A 68 -2.96 -6.55 -8.20
CA LEU A 68 -3.19 -7.98 -8.19
C LEU A 68 -3.74 -8.38 -6.83
N GLU A 69 -4.98 -8.89 -6.83
CA GLU A 69 -5.57 -9.49 -5.65
C GLU A 69 -5.15 -10.94 -5.52
N VAL A 70 -4.70 -11.31 -4.32
CA VAL A 70 -4.30 -12.68 -3.99
C VAL A 70 -4.92 -13.10 -2.66
N ASP A 71 -5.19 -14.39 -2.52
CA ASP A 71 -5.62 -14.93 -1.23
C ASP A 71 -4.47 -14.90 -0.19
N PRO A 72 -4.78 -14.88 1.12
CA PRO A 72 -3.75 -14.77 2.16
C PRO A 72 -2.80 -15.96 2.22
N ALA A 73 -3.22 -17.16 1.81
CA ALA A 73 -2.37 -18.34 1.80
C ALA A 73 -1.33 -18.24 0.65
N ALA A 74 -1.76 -17.83 -0.55
CA ALA A 74 -0.88 -17.54 -1.67
C ALA A 74 0.08 -16.38 -1.39
N ALA A 75 -0.41 -15.30 -0.75
CA ALA A 75 0.45 -14.20 -0.33
C ALA A 75 1.56 -14.68 0.63
N LYS A 76 1.19 -15.50 1.61
CA LYS A 76 2.13 -16.05 2.61
C LYS A 76 3.16 -17.00 1.98
N SER A 77 2.73 -17.94 1.13
CA SER A 77 3.62 -18.89 0.47
C SER A 77 4.65 -18.17 -0.40
N LEU A 78 4.21 -17.18 -1.19
CA LEU A 78 5.04 -16.36 -2.07
C LEU A 78 5.83 -15.26 -1.33
N GLY A 79 5.53 -15.00 -0.06
CA GLY A 79 6.15 -13.92 0.70
C GLY A 79 5.77 -12.53 0.18
N LEU A 80 4.58 -12.38 -0.39
CA LEU A 80 4.02 -11.11 -0.80
C LEU A 80 3.52 -10.33 0.42
N GLN A 81 3.65 -9.01 0.35
CA GLN A 81 3.16 -8.12 1.40
C GLN A 81 1.94 -7.37 0.91
N ASP A 82 0.90 -7.34 1.75
CA ASP A 82 -0.30 -6.56 1.50
C ASP A 82 0.05 -5.07 1.33
N LYS A 83 -0.67 -4.40 0.42
CA LYS A 83 -0.55 -2.99 0.09
C LYS A 83 0.89 -2.56 -0.19
N SER A 84 1.63 -3.43 -0.87
CA SER A 84 3.00 -3.17 -1.30
C SER A 84 3.11 -3.20 -2.82
N ARG A 85 4.06 -2.43 -3.33
CA ARG A 85 4.28 -2.29 -4.77
C ARG A 85 5.28 -3.29 -5.31
N TYR A 86 4.99 -3.82 -6.49
CA TYR A 86 5.84 -4.75 -7.18
C TYR A 86 6.00 -4.36 -8.65
N LEU A 87 7.21 -4.54 -9.15
CA LEU A 87 7.47 -4.68 -10.57
C LEU A 87 7.08 -6.09 -10.97
N ALA A 88 6.15 -6.21 -11.91
CA ALA A 88 5.71 -7.45 -12.50
C ALA A 88 6.32 -7.61 -13.90
N ASP A 89 6.90 -8.77 -14.16
CA ASP A 89 7.50 -9.16 -15.44
C ASP A 89 6.90 -10.48 -15.90
N TYR A 90 6.09 -10.44 -16.95
CA TYR A 90 5.39 -11.56 -17.54
C TYR A 90 6.14 -12.11 -18.75
N ASN A 91 6.56 -13.38 -18.61
CA ASN A 91 7.09 -14.18 -19.68
C ASN A 91 6.02 -15.13 -20.23
N SER A 92 5.48 -14.80 -21.41
CA SER A 92 4.45 -15.58 -22.11
C SER A 92 4.94 -16.92 -22.64
N MET A 93 6.25 -17.15 -22.77
CA MET A 93 6.77 -18.45 -23.20
C MET A 93 6.76 -19.48 -22.06
N GLN A 94 6.80 -19.01 -20.82
CA GLN A 94 6.91 -19.84 -19.61
C GLN A 94 5.67 -19.73 -18.72
N ASP A 95 4.66 -18.97 -19.14
CA ASP A 95 3.51 -18.59 -18.33
C ASP A 95 3.90 -18.20 -16.91
N THR A 96 4.92 -17.35 -16.80
CA THR A 96 5.51 -16.97 -15.51
C THR A 96 5.42 -15.47 -15.30
N LEU A 97 4.82 -15.07 -14.18
CA LEU A 97 4.76 -13.69 -13.71
C LEU A 97 5.73 -13.51 -12.54
N THR A 98 6.86 -12.88 -12.81
CA THR A 98 7.88 -12.58 -11.80
C THR A 98 7.58 -11.26 -11.13
N LEU A 99 7.45 -11.27 -9.82
CA LEU A 99 7.19 -10.12 -8.96
C LEU A 99 8.49 -9.75 -8.24
N THR A 100 8.87 -8.48 -8.36
CA THR A 100 9.99 -7.93 -7.60
C THR A 100 9.53 -6.70 -6.83
N ARG A 101 9.71 -6.73 -5.51
CA ARG A 101 9.24 -5.65 -4.66
C ARG A 101 9.94 -4.33 -4.97
N ILE A 102 9.17 -3.25 -5.01
CA ILE A 102 9.66 -1.88 -5.08
C ILE A 102 9.50 -1.26 -3.69
N THR A 103 10.61 -0.89 -3.05
CA THR A 103 10.58 -0.28 -1.72
C THR A 103 10.49 1.24 -1.77
N VAL A 104 11.01 1.86 -2.84
CA VAL A 104 11.00 3.31 -3.03
C VAL A 104 10.32 3.66 -4.34
N SER A 105 9.23 4.40 -4.26
CA SER A 105 8.53 4.96 -5.42
C SER A 105 8.81 6.46 -5.54
N ARG A 106 8.75 7.01 -6.76
CA ARG A 106 9.04 8.42 -7.02
C ARG A 106 7.90 9.09 -7.80
N SER A 107 7.74 10.37 -7.56
CA SER A 107 6.79 11.22 -8.31
C SER A 107 7.24 12.68 -8.23
N GLN A 108 6.44 13.59 -8.77
CA GLN A 108 6.58 15.03 -8.60
C GLN A 108 5.21 15.62 -8.27
N ALA A 109 5.19 16.69 -7.47
CA ALA A 109 3.97 17.44 -7.20
C ALA A 109 4.28 18.90 -6.93
N VAL A 110 3.30 19.77 -7.14
CA VAL A 110 3.40 21.17 -6.71
C VAL A 110 3.07 21.24 -5.22
N LEU A 111 4.00 21.79 -4.44
CA LEU A 111 3.79 21.98 -3.02
C LEU A 111 2.88 23.18 -2.76
N GLU A 112 1.76 22.95 -2.08
CA GLU A 112 0.83 23.97 -1.63
C GLU A 112 0.89 24.16 -0.12
N THR A 113 0.61 25.38 0.35
CA THR A 113 0.42 25.66 1.76
C THR A 113 -1.03 25.47 2.17
N ASP A 114 -1.27 24.62 3.15
CA ASP A 114 -2.56 24.49 3.81
C ASP A 114 -2.83 25.71 4.70
N ARG A 115 -3.71 26.58 4.23
CA ARG A 115 -4.07 27.84 4.91
C ARG A 115 -4.99 27.64 6.11
N HIS A 116 -5.72 26.53 6.16
CA HIS A 116 -6.79 26.31 7.13
C HIS A 116 -6.29 25.69 8.43
N ARG A 117 -5.19 24.93 8.40
CA ARG A 117 -4.67 24.25 9.60
C ARG A 117 -3.20 24.54 9.83
N LYS A 118 -2.95 25.52 10.69
CA LYS A 118 -1.62 26.12 10.87
C LYS A 118 -0.67 25.32 11.77
N ARG A 119 -1.16 24.43 12.64
CA ARG A 119 -0.34 23.82 13.72
C ARG A 119 -0.41 22.29 13.84
N GLU A 120 -1.36 21.63 13.21
CA GLU A 120 -1.42 20.15 13.24
C GLU A 120 -0.34 19.57 12.32
N PRO A 121 0.51 18.63 12.78
CA PRO A 121 1.49 17.96 11.92
C PRO A 121 0.75 16.97 11.01
N ARG A 122 0.16 17.49 9.94
CA ARG A 122 -0.57 16.73 8.93
C ARG A 122 -0.01 17.01 7.54
N ILE A 123 -0.21 16.07 6.63
CA ILE A 123 0.13 16.20 5.23
C ILE A 123 -1.05 15.73 4.40
N VAL A 124 -1.47 16.54 3.44
CA VAL A 124 -2.50 16.14 2.47
C VAL A 124 -1.79 15.68 1.21
N VAL A 125 -2.10 14.47 0.78
CA VAL A 125 -1.62 13.89 -0.48
C VAL A 125 -2.85 13.46 -1.25
N GLY A 126 -3.07 14.05 -2.43
CA GLY A 126 -4.19 13.69 -3.31
C GLY A 126 -4.15 12.20 -3.68
N ALA A 127 -5.31 11.61 -3.95
CA ALA A 127 -5.44 10.16 -4.17
C ALA A 127 -4.61 9.67 -5.35
N ALA A 128 -4.60 10.37 -6.49
CA ALA A 128 -3.77 10.03 -7.65
C ALA A 128 -2.27 10.10 -7.32
N LEU A 129 -1.84 11.10 -6.55
CA LEU A 129 -0.45 11.22 -6.12
C LEU A 129 -0.05 10.13 -5.11
N ALA A 130 -0.94 9.82 -4.16
CA ALA A 130 -0.73 8.75 -3.19
C ALA A 130 -0.61 7.40 -3.90
N ALA A 131 -1.49 7.14 -4.87
CA ALA A 131 -1.42 6.01 -5.78
C ALA A 131 -0.11 5.98 -6.56
N ALA A 132 0.31 7.08 -7.19
CA ALA A 132 1.59 7.14 -7.91
C ALA A 132 2.81 6.85 -7.00
N LEU A 133 2.76 7.21 -5.72
CA LEU A 133 3.81 6.93 -4.73
C LEU A 133 3.68 5.56 -4.05
N GLY A 134 2.61 4.80 -4.28
CA GLY A 134 2.36 3.54 -3.58
C GLY A 134 2.14 3.73 -2.08
N ILE A 135 1.50 4.83 -1.71
CA ILE A 135 1.10 5.12 -0.33
C ILE A 135 -0.25 4.44 -0.10
N PRO A 136 -0.36 3.51 0.86
CA PRO A 136 -1.60 2.80 1.11
C PRO A 136 -2.69 3.74 1.63
N TRP A 137 -3.91 3.58 1.13
CA TRP A 137 -5.09 4.27 1.64
C TRP A 137 -5.54 3.61 2.95
N THR A 138 -4.88 3.98 4.04
CA THR A 138 -5.31 3.60 5.39
C THR A 138 -5.60 4.85 6.21
N SER A 139 -6.78 4.89 6.80
CA SER A 139 -7.15 5.95 7.73
C SER A 139 -6.11 6.01 8.86
N SER A 140 -5.74 7.22 9.28
CA SER A 140 -4.80 7.47 10.39
C SER A 140 -3.33 7.08 10.18
N THR A 141 -2.88 6.85 8.95
CA THR A 141 -1.45 6.63 8.67
C THR A 141 -0.58 7.81 9.13
N VAL A 142 0.50 7.51 9.85
CA VAL A 142 1.54 8.48 10.20
C VAL A 142 2.76 8.19 9.33
N LEU A 143 3.26 9.23 8.66
CA LEU A 143 4.45 9.18 7.82
C LEU A 143 5.57 10.02 8.44
N THR A 144 6.82 9.68 8.14
CA THR A 144 7.95 10.58 8.35
C THR A 144 8.12 11.43 7.10
N VAL A 145 8.06 12.75 7.21
CA VAL A 145 8.30 13.69 6.11
C VAL A 145 9.70 14.26 6.26
N ARG A 146 10.52 14.17 5.21
CA ARG A 146 11.91 14.61 5.20
C ARG A 146 12.18 15.60 4.08
N SER A 147 12.96 16.63 4.37
CA SER A 147 13.47 17.61 3.41
C SER A 147 14.81 18.15 3.91
N GLY A 148 15.87 18.06 3.10
CA GLY A 148 17.24 18.38 3.53
C GLY A 148 17.62 17.68 4.85
N ALA A 149 18.02 18.47 5.84
CA ALA A 149 18.33 18.00 7.20
C ALA A 149 17.08 17.87 8.11
N GLY A 150 15.93 18.41 7.70
CA GLY A 150 14.70 18.38 8.47
C GLY A 150 13.94 17.06 8.33
N SER A 151 13.42 16.55 9.45
CA SER A 151 12.57 15.36 9.50
C SER A 151 11.47 15.52 10.54
N MET A 152 10.23 15.19 10.18
CA MET A 152 9.08 15.31 11.08
C MET A 152 8.06 14.22 10.82
N LYS A 153 7.41 13.72 11.87
CA LYS A 153 6.24 12.84 11.72
C LYS A 153 5.00 13.68 11.42
N ALA A 154 4.21 13.26 10.45
CA ALA A 154 2.95 13.89 10.08
C ALA A 154 1.86 12.84 9.81
N ARG A 155 0.61 13.16 10.18
CA ARG A 155 -0.55 12.35 9.82
C ARG A 155 -0.90 12.56 8.36
N LEU A 156 -0.99 11.48 7.61
CA LEU A 156 -1.45 11.47 6.22
C LEU A 156 -2.96 11.69 6.17
N VAL A 157 -3.38 12.55 5.26
CA VAL A 157 -4.76 12.76 4.84
C VAL A 157 -4.80 12.58 3.33
N VAL A 158 -5.62 11.62 2.87
CA VAL A 158 -5.92 11.45 1.45
C VAL A 158 -7.35 11.93 1.23
N PRO A 159 -7.58 12.98 0.44
CA PRO A 159 -8.93 13.45 0.14
C PRO A 159 -9.66 12.41 -0.73
N GLU A 160 -10.99 12.39 -0.65
CA GLU A 160 -11.85 11.46 -1.41
C GLU A 160 -11.82 11.69 -2.92
N ASN A 161 -11.26 12.83 -3.38
CA ASN A 161 -11.12 13.10 -4.81
C ASN A 161 -10.01 12.24 -5.44
N GLU A 162 -10.42 11.19 -6.15
CA GLU A 162 -9.57 10.16 -6.77
C GLU A 162 -8.55 10.70 -7.75
N ILE A 163 -8.87 11.79 -8.47
CA ILE A 163 -7.99 12.40 -9.47
C ILE A 163 -7.09 13.50 -8.89
N SER A 164 -7.14 13.74 -7.58
CA SER A 164 -6.34 14.80 -6.96
C SER A 164 -4.86 14.44 -6.93
N GLU A 165 -4.03 15.36 -7.43
CA GLU A 165 -2.56 15.28 -7.39
C GLU A 165 -1.94 16.22 -6.35
N GLU A 166 -2.75 16.78 -5.46
CA GLU A 166 -2.31 17.84 -4.55
C GLU A 166 -1.32 17.35 -3.49
N LEU A 167 -0.36 18.19 -3.16
CA LEU A 167 0.53 18.02 -2.01
C LEU A 167 0.40 19.26 -1.12
N ARG A 168 -0.28 19.14 0.02
CA ARG A 168 -0.46 20.26 0.94
C ARG A 168 0.22 20.03 2.29
N LEU A 169 0.97 21.04 2.72
CA LEU A 169 1.63 21.06 4.02
C LEU A 169 1.16 22.31 4.80
N PRO A 170 0.91 22.19 6.11
CA PRO A 170 0.78 23.33 7.01
C PRO A 170 2.01 24.23 6.95
N ALA A 171 1.81 25.55 7.04
CA ALA A 171 2.91 26.52 7.04
C ALA A 171 3.99 26.21 8.10
N PHE A 172 3.59 25.68 9.26
CA PHE A 172 4.51 25.22 10.30
C PHE A 172 5.42 24.07 9.84
N LEU A 173 4.87 23.06 9.15
CA LEU A 173 5.64 21.93 8.65
C LEU A 173 6.58 22.38 7.52
N SER A 174 6.08 23.21 6.59
CA SER A 174 6.88 23.79 5.51
C SER A 174 8.06 24.59 6.05
N GLY A 175 7.83 25.47 7.03
CA GLY A 175 8.90 26.25 7.66
C GLY A 175 9.94 25.40 8.36
N LYS A 176 9.52 24.37 9.11
CA LYS A 176 10.47 23.43 9.77
C LYS A 176 11.28 22.57 8.81
N LEU A 177 10.72 22.27 7.63
CA LEU A 177 11.36 21.47 6.60
C LEU A 177 12.12 22.32 5.55
N GLY A 178 12.14 23.66 5.71
CA GLY A 178 12.77 24.58 4.77
C GLY A 178 12.13 24.55 3.37
N LEU A 179 10.85 24.19 3.27
CA LEU A 179 10.15 24.02 2.01
C LEU A 179 9.41 25.31 1.61
N SER A 180 9.55 25.72 0.36
CA SER A 180 8.83 26.86 -0.23
C SER A 180 7.69 26.36 -1.13
N PRO A 181 6.45 26.87 -0.98
CA PRO A 181 5.33 26.48 -1.82
C PRO A 181 5.43 27.04 -3.25
N GLY A 182 4.68 26.45 -4.17
CA GLY A 182 4.44 26.98 -5.52
C GLY A 182 5.29 26.37 -6.64
N ALA A 183 6.41 25.72 -6.31
CA ALA A 183 7.23 25.01 -7.29
C ALA A 183 6.90 23.50 -7.32
N PRO A 184 6.97 22.85 -8.49
CA PRO A 184 7.05 21.40 -8.58
C PRO A 184 8.28 20.89 -7.81
N VAL A 185 8.08 19.93 -6.92
CA VAL A 185 9.15 19.31 -6.13
C VAL A 185 9.20 17.81 -6.39
N PRO A 186 10.40 17.20 -6.47
CA PRO A 186 10.54 15.76 -6.53
C PRO A 186 10.14 15.12 -5.21
N LEU A 187 9.53 13.95 -5.31
CA LEU A 187 9.05 13.15 -4.19
C LEU A 187 9.62 11.74 -4.29
N ALA A 188 9.98 11.17 -3.14
CA ALA A 188 10.29 9.75 -3.01
C ALA A 188 9.61 9.20 -1.76
N TYR A 189 8.91 8.08 -1.90
CA TYR A 189 8.26 7.41 -0.78
C TYR A 189 8.89 6.03 -0.55
N ASN A 190 9.45 5.84 0.65
CA ASN A 190 9.94 4.54 1.11
C ASN A 190 8.82 3.82 1.88
N GLN A 191 8.30 2.75 1.28
CA GLN A 191 7.19 1.95 1.80
C GLN A 191 7.55 1.19 3.09
N LYS A 192 8.82 0.80 3.26
CA LYS A 192 9.31 0.07 4.45
C LYS A 192 9.37 0.99 5.66
N THR A 193 9.94 2.18 5.51
CA THR A 193 10.14 3.13 6.62
C THR A 193 8.98 4.12 6.77
N LYS A 194 8.01 4.11 5.84
CA LYS A 194 6.91 5.08 5.73
C LYS A 194 7.44 6.52 5.68
N THR A 195 8.52 6.72 4.95
CA THR A 195 9.19 8.03 4.82
C THR A 195 8.88 8.64 3.46
N LEU A 196 8.27 9.83 3.47
CA LEU A 196 8.11 10.68 2.29
C LEU A 196 9.22 11.74 2.30
N ALA A 197 10.15 11.63 1.37
CA ALA A 197 11.18 12.62 1.13
C ALA A 197 10.76 13.60 0.02
N ILE A 198 11.06 14.88 0.22
CA ILE A 198 10.68 15.99 -0.64
C ILE A 198 11.94 16.79 -1.03
N GLY A 199 12.04 17.22 -2.29
CA GLY A 199 13.18 17.99 -2.77
C GLY A 199 14.44 17.15 -2.87
N ASP A 200 15.60 17.70 -2.51
CA ASP A 200 16.89 17.01 -2.58
C ASP A 200 16.94 15.72 -1.74
N ALA A 201 16.15 15.66 -0.67
CA ALA A 201 16.01 14.45 0.14
C ALA A 201 15.41 13.27 -0.67
N ALA A 202 14.60 13.55 -1.70
CA ALA A 202 14.02 12.51 -2.55
C ALA A 202 15.10 11.80 -3.38
N ALA A 203 16.11 12.53 -3.85
CA ALA A 203 17.26 11.97 -4.55
C ALA A 203 18.18 11.16 -3.60
N ALA A 204 18.34 11.62 -2.36
CA ALA A 204 19.13 10.91 -1.35
C ALA A 204 18.48 9.59 -0.91
N LEU A 205 17.16 9.56 -0.72
CA LEU A 205 16.41 8.35 -0.34
C LEU A 205 16.51 7.25 -1.42
N ALA A 206 16.74 7.66 -2.65
CA ALA A 206 16.96 6.78 -3.79
C ALA A 206 18.36 6.14 -3.83
N GLN A 207 19.35 6.73 -3.16
CA GLN A 207 20.70 6.20 -3.16
C GLN A 207 21.02 5.35 -1.94
N GLU A 208 20.11 5.26 -0.97
CA GLU A 208 20.34 4.41 0.21
C GLU A 208 20.58 2.97 -0.26
N PRO A 209 21.82 2.44 -0.07
CA PRO A 209 22.14 1.08 -0.39
C PRO A 209 21.21 0.19 0.44
N GLU A 210 20.54 -0.76 -0.21
CA GLU A 210 19.72 -1.74 0.46
C GLU A 210 20.54 -2.34 1.62
N GLU A 211 20.09 -2.08 2.86
CA GLU A 211 20.79 -2.48 4.07
C GLU A 211 21.19 -3.95 3.93
N PRO A 212 22.50 -4.29 3.92
CA PRO A 212 22.92 -5.65 3.66
C PRO A 212 22.29 -6.55 4.71
N ALA A 213 21.61 -7.61 4.25
CA ALA A 213 20.87 -8.55 5.09
C ALA A 213 21.62 -8.82 6.41
N PRO A 214 20.93 -8.82 7.56
CA PRO A 214 21.56 -8.97 8.86
C PRO A 214 22.48 -10.19 8.82
N ARG A 215 23.78 -9.96 8.90
CA ARG A 215 24.77 -11.04 8.87
C ARG A 215 24.43 -11.99 10.01
N PRO A 216 24.41 -13.31 9.79
CA PRO A 216 24.12 -14.27 10.85
C PRO A 216 25.09 -14.00 11.99
N VAL A 217 24.53 -13.64 13.15
CA VAL A 217 25.30 -13.37 14.36
C VAL A 217 26.01 -14.66 14.70
N LYS A 218 27.32 -14.72 14.44
CA LYS A 218 28.15 -15.86 14.85
C LYS A 218 28.09 -15.90 16.37
N SER A 219 27.26 -16.80 16.90
CA SER A 219 27.22 -17.18 18.31
C SER A 219 28.65 -17.54 18.74
N SER A 220 29.34 -16.60 19.39
CA SER A 220 30.60 -16.83 20.08
C SER A 220 30.29 -17.69 21.30
N ARG A 221 30.34 -19.01 21.10
CA ARG A 221 30.26 -20.02 22.14
C ARG A 221 31.54 -19.93 22.98
N THR A 222 31.50 -19.13 24.05
CA THR A 222 32.55 -19.13 25.07
C THR A 222 32.55 -20.49 25.78
N LYS A 223 33.60 -21.28 25.50
CA LYS A 223 33.97 -22.46 26.29
C LYS A 223 34.35 -22.00 27.70
N SER A 224 33.44 -22.17 28.66
CA SER A 224 33.78 -22.17 30.08
C SER A 224 34.15 -23.59 30.49
N HIS A 225 35.46 -23.82 30.63
CA HIS A 225 35.98 -24.94 31.40
C HIS A 225 35.95 -24.57 32.88
N ARG A 226 35.19 -25.29 33.71
CA ARG A 226 35.61 -25.56 35.09
C ARG A 226 35.06 -26.88 35.59
N SER A 227 36.01 -27.78 35.82
CA SER A 227 35.93 -29.06 36.51
C SER A 227 35.58 -28.90 37.99
N GLY A 228 34.89 -29.90 38.57
CA GLY A 228 34.97 -30.17 40.01
C GLY A 228 33.76 -30.87 40.63
N GLN A 229 33.85 -32.20 40.75
CA GLN A 229 33.43 -33.08 41.87
C GLN A 229 31.99 -33.01 42.41
N ALA A 230 31.22 -34.11 42.29
CA ALA A 230 31.01 -35.17 43.30
C ALA A 230 30.01 -34.72 44.41
N SER A 231 28.99 -35.43 44.89
CA SER A 231 28.65 -36.86 44.94
C SER A 231 27.27 -37.03 45.62
N LEU A 232 26.66 -38.23 45.50
CA LEU A 232 25.66 -38.84 46.41
C LEU A 232 24.29 -38.14 46.50
N SER A 233 23.15 -38.75 46.85
CA SER A 233 22.61 -40.10 47.03
C SER A 233 21.16 -39.89 47.48
N GLY A 234 20.20 -40.73 47.09
CA GLY A 234 18.82 -40.70 47.64
C GLY A 234 17.79 -41.10 46.58
N LYS A 235 17.48 -42.38 46.39
CA LYS A 235 16.54 -43.21 47.17
C LYS A 235 15.21 -42.51 47.49
N GLY A 236 14.15 -43.08 46.91
CA GLY A 236 12.85 -43.20 47.58
C GLY A 236 11.68 -42.56 46.83
N GLY A 237 10.59 -43.32 46.66
CA GLY A 237 9.26 -42.71 46.56
C GLY A 237 8.38 -43.23 45.42
N SER A 238 7.97 -44.49 45.52
CA SER A 238 6.72 -44.99 44.95
C SER A 238 5.49 -44.21 45.46
N GLY A 239 4.55 -43.89 44.58
CA GLY A 239 3.18 -43.44 44.92
C GLY A 239 2.46 -42.96 43.66
N ALA A 240 1.62 -43.77 42.99
CA ALA A 240 0.24 -44.11 43.35
C ALA A 240 -0.77 -42.97 43.05
N TYR A 241 -1.64 -43.24 42.07
CA TYR A 241 -3.04 -42.80 41.87
C TYR A 241 -3.45 -41.33 42.14
N SER A 242 -4.01 -40.66 41.12
CA SER A 242 -5.46 -40.39 40.98
C SER A 242 -5.71 -39.61 39.67
N THR A 243 -6.56 -40.03 38.74
CA THR A 243 -8.04 -39.99 38.67
C THR A 243 -8.67 -38.58 38.64
N ILE A 244 -9.57 -38.43 37.65
CA ILE A 244 -10.77 -37.56 37.57
C ILE A 244 -10.63 -36.19 36.86
N ALA A 245 -11.16 -36.20 35.63
CA ALA A 245 -12.15 -35.30 35.02
C ALA A 245 -12.30 -33.85 35.52
N SER A 246 -12.49 -32.93 34.57
CA SER A 246 -13.83 -32.35 34.32
C SER A 246 -13.84 -31.46 33.07
N ALA A 247 -14.83 -31.72 32.23
CA ALA A 247 -15.25 -30.87 31.13
C ALA A 247 -15.90 -29.60 31.67
N THR A 248 -15.64 -28.45 31.03
CA THR A 248 -16.41 -27.23 31.25
C THR A 248 -16.95 -26.74 29.92
N SER A 249 -18.26 -27.01 29.75
CA SER A 249 -19.12 -26.50 28.70
C SER A 249 -19.44 -25.04 29.00
N HIS A 250 -19.08 -24.12 28.08
CA HIS A 250 -19.57 -22.75 28.13
C HIS A 250 -20.64 -22.54 27.07
N LYS A 251 -21.85 -22.33 27.59
CA LYS A 251 -23.09 -21.99 26.88
C LYS A 251 -22.93 -20.74 26.02
N VAL A 252 -23.38 -20.88 24.78
CA VAL A 252 -23.71 -19.80 23.84
C VAL A 252 -25.00 -19.13 24.34
N SER A 253 -24.94 -17.83 24.59
CA SER A 253 -26.11 -16.97 24.79
C SER A 253 -26.25 -16.03 23.59
N VAL A 254 -27.31 -16.27 22.80
CA VAL A 254 -27.82 -15.37 21.77
C VAL A 254 -28.79 -14.38 22.45
N PRO A 255 -28.62 -13.06 22.29
CA PRO A 255 -29.71 -12.13 22.51
C PRO A 255 -30.38 -11.71 21.20
N ALA A 256 -31.69 -11.63 21.34
CA ALA A 256 -32.70 -11.50 20.31
C ALA A 256 -32.75 -10.12 19.63
N SER A 257 -33.27 -10.21 18.41
CA SER A 257 -33.94 -9.22 17.58
C SER A 257 -34.72 -8.16 18.37
N ARG A 258 -34.51 -6.88 18.03
CA ARG A 258 -35.45 -5.82 18.37
C ARG A 258 -35.74 -4.97 17.14
N THR A 259 -36.95 -5.15 16.65
CA THR A 259 -37.68 -4.34 15.69
C THR A 259 -37.88 -2.92 16.24
N GLY A 260 -37.61 -1.93 15.41
CA GLY A 260 -37.80 -0.51 15.71
C GLY A 260 -38.22 0.24 14.46
N THR A 261 -39.53 0.36 14.31
CA THR A 261 -40.25 1.06 13.24
C THR A 261 -40.14 2.58 13.39
N THR A 262 -40.30 3.28 12.26
CA THR A 262 -40.90 4.63 12.10
C THR A 262 -39.96 5.83 12.09
N GLY A 263 -39.93 6.53 10.95
CA GLY A 263 -39.34 7.87 10.86
C GLY A 263 -39.09 8.38 9.44
N GLN A 264 -40.01 8.17 8.49
CA GLN A 264 -39.97 8.88 7.20
C GLN A 264 -40.24 10.37 7.45
N ARG A 265 -39.23 11.22 7.24
CA ARG A 265 -39.42 12.67 7.05
C ARG A 265 -39.22 13.00 5.57
N VAL A 266 -40.34 13.15 4.90
CA VAL A 266 -40.49 13.71 3.56
C VAL A 266 -40.03 15.17 3.60
N TRP A 267 -38.98 15.50 2.84
CA TRP A 267 -38.61 16.87 2.53
C TRP A 267 -39.22 17.26 1.19
N THR A 268 -40.37 17.93 1.23
CA THR A 268 -40.88 18.73 0.11
C THR A 268 -40.29 20.13 0.20
N ARG A 269 -39.44 20.52 -0.76
CA ARG A 269 -39.11 21.94 -0.97
C ARG A 269 -39.19 22.32 -2.45
N ALA A 270 -40.33 22.94 -2.75
CA ALA A 270 -40.58 24.00 -3.72
C ALA A 270 -39.61 24.16 -4.90
N SER A 271 -40.08 23.70 -6.05
CA SER A 271 -39.69 24.20 -7.36
C SER A 271 -40.13 25.66 -7.50
N ARG A 272 -39.17 26.58 -7.63
CA ARG A 272 -39.40 27.90 -8.21
C ARG A 272 -38.84 27.91 -9.61
N GLN A 273 -39.74 27.76 -10.57
CA GLN A 273 -39.54 28.16 -11.96
C GLN A 273 -39.34 29.68 -12.00
N SER A 274 -38.22 30.12 -12.56
CA SER A 274 -38.12 31.44 -13.16
C SER A 274 -37.33 31.29 -14.44
N GLY A 275 -38.05 31.34 -15.56
CA GLY A 275 -37.46 31.35 -16.88
C GLY A 275 -36.58 32.58 -17.10
N ARG A 276 -35.53 32.37 -17.89
CA ARG A 276 -34.99 33.39 -18.77
C ARG A 276 -34.25 32.71 -19.90
N GLU A 277 -34.95 32.55 -21.01
CA GLU A 277 -34.35 32.40 -22.33
C GLU A 277 -33.42 33.57 -22.59
N ARG A 278 -32.16 33.29 -22.89
CA ARG A 278 -31.32 34.12 -23.75
C ARG A 278 -30.50 33.20 -24.64
N HIS A 279 -30.91 33.15 -25.90
CA HIS A 279 -30.07 32.82 -27.04
C HIS A 279 -28.88 33.79 -27.09
N ALA A 280 -27.66 33.24 -27.16
CA ALA A 280 -26.53 33.89 -27.81
C ALA A 280 -25.43 32.86 -28.13
N GLY A 281 -25.13 32.73 -29.43
CA GLY A 281 -23.76 32.73 -29.92
C GLY A 281 -22.88 31.54 -29.57
N SER A 282 -22.92 30.55 -30.47
CA SER A 282 -21.84 29.60 -30.74
C SER A 282 -20.45 30.25 -30.88
N GLN A 283 -19.48 29.77 -30.11
CA GLN A 283 -18.08 29.71 -30.49
C GLN A 283 -17.54 28.30 -30.17
N PRO A 284 -16.90 27.59 -31.12
CA PRO A 284 -16.25 26.32 -30.80
C PRO A 284 -14.97 26.63 -30.01
N ALA A 285 -15.03 26.35 -28.71
CA ALA A 285 -13.86 26.39 -27.84
C ALA A 285 -12.83 25.37 -28.32
N ALA A 286 -11.60 25.86 -28.45
CA ALA A 286 -10.41 25.10 -28.77
C ALA A 286 -10.36 23.77 -28.01
N SER A 287 -10.00 22.72 -28.74
CA SER A 287 -9.70 21.39 -28.23
C SER A 287 -8.95 21.48 -26.90
N ALA A 288 -9.62 21.11 -25.82
CA ALA A 288 -8.99 20.88 -24.53
C ALA A 288 -7.87 19.86 -24.75
N GLY A 289 -6.62 20.33 -24.75
CA GLY A 289 -5.46 19.47 -24.75
C GLY A 289 -5.64 18.48 -23.60
N ARG A 290 -5.71 17.19 -23.93
CA ARG A 290 -5.67 16.11 -22.92
C ARG A 290 -4.51 16.47 -21.99
N ARG A 291 -4.82 16.82 -20.74
CA ARG A 291 -3.81 16.95 -19.70
C ARG A 291 -3.10 15.61 -19.69
N ARG A 292 -1.85 15.60 -20.16
CA ARG A 292 -1.02 14.40 -20.07
C ARG A 292 -1.02 14.05 -18.58
N GLY A 293 -1.50 12.85 -18.27
CA GLY A 293 -1.44 12.32 -16.91
C GLY A 293 0.00 12.41 -16.38
N PRO A 294 0.17 12.28 -15.06
CA PRO A 294 1.46 12.49 -14.43
C PRO A 294 2.50 11.62 -15.14
N ALA A 295 3.60 12.24 -15.58
CA ALA A 295 4.74 11.49 -16.08
C ALA A 295 5.34 10.76 -14.87
N ILE A 296 4.86 9.55 -14.63
CA ILE A 296 5.33 8.66 -13.58
C ILE A 296 6.75 8.22 -13.99
N TRP A 297 7.74 9.03 -13.61
CA TRP A 297 9.16 8.73 -13.81
C TRP A 297 9.60 7.69 -12.77
N LEU A 298 9.40 6.43 -13.13
CA LEU A 298 9.81 5.30 -12.31
C LEU A 298 11.26 4.98 -12.64
N SER A 299 12.17 5.37 -11.75
CA SER A 299 13.45 4.67 -11.63
C SER A 299 13.26 3.61 -10.56
N PRO A 300 12.97 2.35 -10.92
CA PRO A 300 12.81 1.29 -9.93
C PRO A 300 14.16 1.03 -9.28
N LEU A 301 14.28 1.34 -7.98
CA LEU A 301 15.26 0.64 -7.14
C LEU A 301 14.66 -0.71 -6.82
N ILE A 302 15.08 -1.69 -7.62
CA ILE A 302 14.68 -3.08 -7.51
C ILE A 302 15.42 -3.66 -6.32
N THR A 303 14.70 -4.00 -5.26
CA THR A 303 15.25 -4.71 -4.11
C THR A 303 15.18 -6.21 -4.36
N HIS A 304 16.31 -6.90 -4.32
CA HIS A 304 16.33 -8.35 -4.43
C HIS A 304 16.16 -8.96 -3.03
N SER A 305 14.95 -9.43 -2.70
CA SER A 305 14.77 -10.26 -1.51
C SER A 305 15.53 -11.57 -1.70
N ARG A 306 16.65 -11.73 -0.99
CA ARG A 306 17.40 -12.99 -0.88
C ARG A 306 16.65 -14.01 -0.04
#